data_AF-A0A956N2Z2-F1
#
_entry.id   AF-A0A956N2Z2-F1
#
_cell.length_a   1.000
_cell.length_b   1.000
_cell.length_c   1.000
_cell.angle_alpha   90.00
_cell.angle_beta   90.00
_cell.angle_gamma   90.00
#
_symmetry.space_group_name_H-M   'P 1'
#
loop_
_entity.id
_entity.type
_entity.pdbx_description
1 polymer ?
#
loop_
_entity_poly.entity_id
_entity_poly.type
_entity_poly.pdbx_seq_one_letter_code
_entity_poly.pdbx_strand_id
1 'polypeptide(L)'
;KYTSTMIVEPNFKSTQQLYNNINFYNELVKQKDTVLLSEILGINLTEASKLKGFYIEPIKNENEKYEMFNNFIEEVDTTTVKNIDVESFKRAFTIYDYRYHKIKVKAISNTVFEKLSTPIVNSIESNSYFKNQKLINDQNLMQNEKVLQKSLIEVDTLRKIYNEVLIKEADKAETGTSITLAEGTKKTSELELFGESLRLNKELIENNKEKAETTEIVNVVSNFSIVGAEERSLFKKYTFWVATFFMTIMLLIILLRQLDIYLLSYSKK
;
A
#
# COMPACT_ATOMS: atom_id res chain seq x y z
N LYS A 1 27.94 6.63 6.32
CA LYS A 1 27.03 5.82 5.46
C LYS A 1 25.67 6.46 5.53
N TYR A 2 24.99 6.60 4.40
CA TYR A 2 23.70 7.28 4.33
C TYR A 2 22.60 6.31 3.95
N THR A 3 21.40 6.59 4.41
CA THR A 3 20.19 5.84 4.06
C THR A 3 19.09 6.82 3.67
N SER A 4 18.27 6.41 2.71
CA SER A 4 17.02 7.12 2.38
C SER A 4 15.91 6.09 2.20
N THR A 5 14.68 6.51 2.45
CA THR A 5 13.49 5.67 2.35
C THR A 5 12.45 6.32 1.46
N MET A 6 11.79 5.49 0.66
CA MET A 6 10.64 5.84 -0.17
C MET A 6 9.47 4.96 0.25
N ILE A 7 8.28 5.54 0.32
CA ILE A 7 7.03 4.82 0.58
C ILE A 7 6.23 4.79 -0.72
N VAL A 8 5.82 3.59 -1.10
CA VAL A 8 5.03 3.34 -2.30
C VAL A 8 3.79 2.54 -1.99
N GLU A 9 2.79 2.69 -2.84
CA GLU A 9 1.54 1.94 -2.86
C GLU A 9 1.42 1.30 -4.25
N PRO A 10 1.81 0.02 -4.41
CA PRO A 10 1.71 -0.72 -5.67
C PRO A 10 0.26 -1.11 -5.95
N ASN A 11 -0.21 -0.80 -7.16
CA ASN A 11 -1.52 -1.18 -7.68
C ASN A 11 -1.41 -2.42 -8.59
N PHE A 12 -2.57 -2.94 -9.02
CA PHE A 12 -2.68 -4.04 -10.00
C PHE A 12 -1.92 -5.32 -9.61
N LYS A 13 -1.80 -5.59 -8.30
CA LYS A 13 -1.03 -6.72 -7.74
C LYS A 13 0.44 -6.74 -8.19
N SER A 14 1.02 -5.56 -8.46
CA SER A 14 2.39 -5.41 -8.91
C SER A 14 3.45 -5.57 -7.80
N THR A 15 3.01 -5.68 -6.54
CA THR A 15 3.88 -5.78 -5.36
C THR A 15 4.96 -6.86 -5.50
N GLN A 16 4.61 -8.06 -5.95
CA GLN A 16 5.59 -9.14 -6.08
C GLN A 16 6.70 -8.80 -7.10
N GLN A 17 6.34 -8.19 -8.22
CA GLN A 17 7.32 -7.74 -9.21
C GLN A 17 8.22 -6.64 -8.63
N LEU A 18 7.66 -5.71 -7.86
CA LEU A 18 8.44 -4.69 -7.17
C LEU A 18 9.48 -5.31 -6.22
N TYR A 19 9.09 -6.31 -5.43
CA TYR A 19 10.03 -7.03 -4.56
C TYR A 19 11.13 -7.72 -5.37
N ASN A 20 10.78 -8.37 -6.48
CA ASN A 20 11.75 -9.02 -7.35
C ASN A 20 12.77 -8.01 -7.91
N ASN A 21 12.31 -6.84 -8.37
CA ASN A 21 13.19 -5.80 -8.91
C ASN A 21 14.13 -5.24 -7.83
N ILE A 22 13.60 -4.91 -6.64
CA ILE A 22 14.41 -4.42 -5.52
C ILE A 22 15.44 -5.46 -5.06
N ASN A 23 15.05 -6.73 -4.98
CA ASN A 23 15.95 -7.82 -4.62
C ASN A 23 17.05 -8.00 -5.67
N PHE A 24 16.69 -7.91 -6.96
CA PHE A 24 17.65 -7.96 -8.05
C PHE A 24 18.69 -6.84 -7.97
N TYR A 25 18.28 -5.59 -7.71
CA TYR A 25 19.21 -4.48 -7.50
C TYR A 25 20.15 -4.73 -6.32
N ASN A 26 19.64 -5.33 -5.24
CA ASN A 26 20.45 -5.69 -4.08
C ASN A 26 21.50 -6.77 -4.44
N GLU A 27 21.14 -7.75 -5.28
CA GLU A 27 22.10 -8.75 -5.77
C GLU A 27 23.19 -8.13 -6.64
N LEU A 28 22.84 -7.21 -7.55
CA LEU A 28 23.84 -6.49 -8.35
C LEU A 28 24.85 -5.73 -7.47
N VAL A 29 24.37 -5.07 -6.40
CA VAL A 29 25.25 -4.39 -5.43
C VAL A 29 26.16 -5.38 -4.70
N LYS A 30 25.67 -6.56 -4.32
CA LYS A 30 26.48 -7.61 -3.67
C LYS A 30 27.55 -8.18 -4.62
N GLN A 31 27.19 -8.38 -5.88
CA GLN A 31 28.08 -8.87 -6.93
C GLN A 31 29.07 -7.78 -7.41
N LYS A 32 28.85 -6.52 -7.01
CA LYS A 32 29.62 -5.34 -7.45
C LYS A 32 29.53 -5.11 -8.95
N ASP A 33 28.43 -5.51 -9.59
CA ASP A 33 28.17 -5.21 -10.99
C ASP A 33 27.68 -3.76 -11.13
N THR A 34 28.63 -2.83 -11.06
CA THR A 34 28.33 -1.39 -11.14
C THR A 34 27.92 -0.96 -12.53
N VAL A 35 28.30 -1.71 -13.58
CA VAL A 35 27.98 -1.38 -14.97
C VAL A 35 26.49 -1.59 -15.20
N LEU A 36 26.01 -2.81 -14.96
CA LEU A 36 24.59 -3.13 -15.14
C LEU A 36 23.70 -2.31 -14.19
N LEU A 37 24.16 -2.09 -12.95
CA LEU A 37 23.43 -1.26 -11.99
C LEU A 37 23.30 0.20 -12.45
N SER A 38 24.35 0.75 -13.09
CA SER A 38 24.33 2.11 -13.62
C SER A 38 23.38 2.26 -14.81
N GLU A 39 23.35 1.25 -15.69
CA GLU A 39 22.50 1.22 -16.87
C GLU A 39 21.02 1.15 -16.48
N ILE A 40 20.67 0.20 -15.61
CA ILE A 40 19.28 -0.02 -15.19
C ILE A 40 18.73 1.17 -14.40
N LEU A 41 19.55 1.78 -13.53
CA LEU A 41 19.12 2.89 -12.69
C LEU A 41 19.34 4.26 -13.34
N GLY A 42 19.91 4.33 -14.54
CA GLY A 42 20.17 5.59 -15.23
C GLY A 42 21.07 6.56 -14.44
N ILE A 43 21.99 6.03 -13.64
CA ILE A 43 22.95 6.81 -12.84
C ILE A 43 24.36 6.61 -13.38
N ASN A 44 25.31 7.48 -13.02
CA ASN A 44 26.69 7.28 -13.45
C ASN A 44 27.38 6.14 -12.68
N LEU A 45 28.43 5.56 -13.25
CA LEU A 45 29.21 4.48 -12.63
C LEU A 45 29.75 4.85 -11.24
N THR A 46 30.15 6.11 -11.05
CA THR A 46 30.65 6.63 -9.77
C THR A 46 29.56 6.60 -8.69
N GLU A 47 28.33 6.95 -9.03
CA GLU A 47 27.15 6.89 -8.17
C GLU A 47 26.75 5.44 -7.88
N ALA A 48 26.72 4.58 -8.92
CA ALA A 48 26.42 3.16 -8.78
C ALA A 48 27.39 2.46 -7.83
N SER A 49 28.69 2.74 -7.93
CA SER A 49 29.73 2.17 -7.05
C SER A 49 29.58 2.57 -5.57
N LYS A 50 28.89 3.69 -5.30
CA LYS A 50 28.62 4.19 -3.95
C LYS A 50 27.40 3.51 -3.32
N LEU A 51 26.56 2.81 -4.08
CA LEU A 51 25.42 2.06 -3.55
C LEU A 51 25.92 0.87 -2.70
N LYS A 52 25.18 0.58 -1.63
CA LYS A 52 25.51 -0.46 -0.63
C LYS A 52 24.39 -1.44 -0.34
N GLY A 53 23.19 -1.17 -0.79
CA GLY A 53 22.13 -2.17 -0.79
C GLY A 53 20.75 -1.56 -0.99
N PHE A 54 19.85 -2.42 -1.42
CA PHE A 54 18.44 -2.14 -1.62
C PHE A 54 17.63 -3.09 -0.76
N TYR A 55 16.57 -2.57 -0.15
CA TYR A 55 15.71 -3.33 0.76
C TYR A 55 14.28 -2.88 0.57
N ILE A 56 13.34 -3.81 0.71
CA ILE A 56 11.91 -3.53 0.67
C ILE A 56 11.23 -4.30 1.80
N GLU A 57 10.32 -3.64 2.50
CA GLU A 57 9.54 -4.21 3.60
C GLU A 57 8.12 -3.62 3.58
N PRO A 58 7.08 -4.39 3.97
CA PRO A 58 5.74 -3.83 4.09
C PRO A 58 5.65 -2.92 5.33
N ILE A 59 4.80 -1.90 5.26
CA ILE A 59 4.36 -1.16 6.44
C ILE A 59 3.22 -1.94 7.06
N LYS A 60 3.54 -2.71 8.11
CA LYS A 60 2.58 -3.61 8.72
C LYS A 60 1.51 -2.84 9.50
N ASN A 61 0.26 -3.04 9.11
CA ASN A 61 -0.92 -2.59 9.84
C ASN A 61 -1.85 -3.80 10.07
N GLU A 62 -2.14 -4.12 11.32
CA GLU A 62 -3.01 -5.26 11.63
C GLU A 62 -4.47 -5.01 11.18
N ASN A 63 -4.90 -3.76 11.08
CA ASN A 63 -6.25 -3.41 10.62
C ASN A 63 -6.47 -3.82 9.15
N GLU A 64 -5.44 -3.76 8.31
CA GLU A 64 -5.54 -4.14 6.89
C GLU A 64 -5.92 -5.62 6.72
N LYS A 65 -5.55 -6.49 7.67
CA LYS A 65 -5.96 -7.90 7.63
C LYS A 65 -7.47 -8.05 7.85
N TYR A 66 -8.04 -7.24 8.74
CA TYR A 66 -9.47 -7.26 9.02
C TYR A 66 -10.26 -6.58 7.89
N GLU A 67 -9.76 -5.50 7.33
CA GLU A 67 -10.35 -4.84 6.16
C GLU A 67 -10.37 -5.77 4.95
N MET A 68 -9.24 -6.43 4.64
CA MET A 68 -9.16 -7.38 3.55
C MET A 68 -10.09 -8.59 3.78
N PHE A 69 -10.21 -9.06 5.02
CA PHE A 69 -11.18 -10.10 5.37
C PHE A 69 -12.61 -9.62 5.17
N ASN A 70 -12.97 -8.42 5.62
CA ASN A 70 -14.31 -7.86 5.46
C ASN A 70 -14.68 -7.74 3.99
N ASN A 71 -13.78 -7.19 3.16
CA ASN A 71 -13.99 -7.09 1.71
C ASN A 71 -14.16 -8.47 1.07
N PHE A 72 -13.35 -9.46 1.48
CA PHE A 72 -13.50 -10.83 1.00
C PHE A 72 -14.87 -11.42 1.37
N ILE A 73 -15.34 -11.21 2.60
CA ILE A 73 -16.67 -11.67 3.05
C ILE A 73 -17.81 -10.99 2.30
N GLU A 74 -17.67 -9.71 1.94
CA GLU A 74 -18.65 -8.99 1.12
C GLU A 74 -18.72 -9.51 -0.32
N GLU A 75 -17.61 -10.03 -0.87
CA GLU A 75 -17.55 -10.60 -2.22
C GLU A 75 -18.05 -12.06 -2.30
N VAL A 76 -17.92 -12.84 -1.23
CA VAL A 76 -18.34 -14.26 -1.23
C VAL A 76 -19.76 -14.46 -0.72
N ASP A 77 -20.48 -15.41 -1.33
CA ASP A 77 -21.83 -15.79 -0.90
C ASP A 77 -21.89 -16.15 0.59
N THR A 78 -22.91 -15.65 1.29
CA THR A 78 -23.11 -15.79 2.74
C THR A 78 -23.11 -17.25 3.26
N THR A 79 -23.36 -18.22 2.39
CA THR A 79 -23.28 -19.66 2.69
C THR A 79 -21.84 -20.15 2.79
N THR A 80 -20.92 -19.59 2.00
CA THR A 80 -19.48 -19.89 2.01
C THR A 80 -18.80 -19.25 3.21
N VAL A 81 -19.19 -18.02 3.55
CA VAL A 81 -18.69 -17.23 4.70
C VAL A 81 -18.75 -18.01 6.02
N LYS A 82 -19.82 -18.78 6.26
CA LYS A 82 -20.02 -19.55 7.50
C LYS A 82 -18.93 -20.59 7.77
N ASN A 83 -18.19 -20.99 6.72
CA ASN A 83 -17.15 -22.02 6.80
C ASN A 83 -15.73 -21.44 6.74
N ILE A 84 -15.58 -20.11 6.65
CA ILE A 84 -14.27 -19.46 6.56
C ILE A 84 -13.85 -18.99 7.94
N ASP A 85 -12.76 -19.59 8.44
CA ASP A 85 -12.11 -19.19 9.68
C ASP A 85 -11.18 -17.98 9.46
N VAL A 86 -11.39 -16.92 10.25
CA VAL A 86 -10.60 -15.67 10.22
C VAL A 86 -9.12 -15.96 10.45
N GLU A 87 -8.79 -16.89 11.34
CA GLU A 87 -7.39 -17.22 11.65
C GLU A 87 -6.71 -17.95 10.48
N SER A 88 -7.46 -18.74 9.71
CA SER A 88 -6.99 -19.35 8.48
C SER A 88 -6.74 -18.30 7.38
N PHE A 89 -7.60 -17.29 7.26
CA PHE A 89 -7.37 -16.16 6.37
C PHE A 89 -6.12 -15.34 6.75
N LYS A 90 -5.97 -15.00 8.03
CA LYS A 90 -4.77 -14.30 8.54
C LYS A 90 -3.47 -15.04 8.27
N ARG A 91 -3.48 -16.38 8.25
CA ARG A 91 -2.32 -17.20 7.91
C ARG A 91 -1.97 -17.18 6.42
N ALA A 92 -2.96 -16.97 5.55
CA ALA A 92 -2.75 -16.82 4.11
C ALA A 92 -2.24 -15.41 3.74
N PHE A 93 -2.50 -14.41 4.60
CA PHE A 93 -2.03 -13.04 4.40
C PHE A 93 -0.49 -12.98 4.33
N THR A 94 0.02 -12.46 3.24
CA THR A 94 1.46 -12.38 2.94
C THR A 94 2.00 -10.97 3.11
N ILE A 95 3.32 -10.82 3.00
CA ILE A 95 3.95 -9.49 2.99
C ILE A 95 3.60 -8.65 1.77
N TYR A 96 3.01 -9.26 0.73
CA TYR A 96 2.66 -8.60 -0.52
C TYR A 96 1.26 -7.98 -0.49
N ASP A 97 0.43 -8.38 0.48
CA ASP A 97 -0.97 -7.97 0.60
C ASP A 97 -1.14 -6.66 1.39
N TYR A 98 -0.08 -6.16 2.03
CA TYR A 98 -0.10 -4.85 2.67
C TYR A 98 -0.21 -3.73 1.64
N ARG A 99 -0.95 -2.68 1.95
CA ARG A 99 -1.18 -1.54 1.04
C ARG A 99 0.10 -0.75 0.77
N TYR A 100 0.87 -0.47 1.82
CA TYR A 100 2.06 0.38 1.73
C TYR A 100 3.36 -0.40 1.90
N HIS A 101 4.33 -0.06 1.08
CA HIS A 101 5.66 -0.66 1.10
C HIS A 101 6.74 0.39 1.23
N LYS A 102 7.77 0.06 2.00
CA LYS A 102 8.91 0.92 2.27
C LYS A 102 10.12 0.38 1.57
N ILE A 103 10.63 1.14 0.61
CA ILE A 103 11.89 0.87 -0.08
C ILE A 103 12.98 1.67 0.61
N LYS A 104 14.08 1.02 0.96
CA LYS A 104 15.21 1.59 1.68
C LYS A 104 16.48 1.36 0.87
N VAL A 105 17.21 2.43 0.62
CA VAL A 105 18.49 2.38 -0.10
C VAL A 105 19.61 2.84 0.82
N LYS A 106 20.73 2.13 0.81
CA LYS A 106 21.95 2.51 1.53
C LYS A 106 23.04 2.88 0.55
N ALA A 107 23.78 3.96 0.83
CA ALA A 107 24.89 4.41 0.00
C ALA A 107 26.02 5.06 0.81
N ILE A 108 27.19 5.20 0.19
CA ILE A 108 28.29 6.04 0.69
C ILE A 108 28.00 7.52 0.42
N SER A 109 27.35 7.84 -0.71
CA SER A 109 26.93 9.21 -1.06
C SER A 109 25.63 9.57 -0.38
N ASN A 110 25.46 10.83 0.01
CA ASN A 110 24.18 11.35 0.52
C ASN A 110 23.27 11.90 -0.58
N THR A 111 23.76 12.11 -1.81
CA THR A 111 23.07 12.81 -2.92
C THR A 111 22.48 11.90 -4.01
N VAL A 112 22.68 10.58 -3.93
CA VAL A 112 22.29 9.67 -5.03
C VAL A 112 20.80 9.30 -4.99
N PHE A 113 20.12 9.46 -3.86
CA PHE A 113 18.84 8.79 -3.57
C PHE A 113 17.66 9.28 -4.42
N GLU A 114 17.53 10.59 -4.63
CA GLU A 114 16.40 11.16 -5.38
C GLU A 114 16.32 10.60 -6.81
N LYS A 115 17.49 10.42 -7.45
CA LYS A 115 17.61 9.89 -8.82
C LYS A 115 17.14 8.45 -8.95
N LEU A 116 17.04 7.71 -7.85
CA LEU A 116 16.67 6.28 -7.87
C LEU A 116 15.16 6.06 -7.90
N SER A 117 14.37 7.08 -7.58
CA SER A 117 12.90 6.96 -7.51
C SER A 117 12.30 6.56 -8.86
N THR A 118 12.51 7.40 -9.88
CA THR A 118 12.00 7.20 -11.24
C THR A 118 12.39 5.86 -11.86
N PRO A 119 13.66 5.43 -11.90
CA PRO A 119 14.02 4.14 -12.51
C PRO A 119 13.42 2.95 -11.76
N ILE A 120 13.27 3.03 -10.43
CA ILE A 120 12.63 1.97 -9.65
C ILE A 120 11.15 1.84 -10.03
N VAL A 121 10.42 2.96 -10.12
CA VAL A 121 8.99 2.96 -10.51
C VAL A 121 8.83 2.49 -11.96
N ASN A 122 9.61 3.06 -12.89
CA ASN A 122 9.56 2.73 -14.32
C ASN A 122 9.88 1.25 -14.62
N SER A 123 10.66 0.59 -13.75
CA SER A 123 10.96 -0.85 -13.89
C SER A 123 9.72 -1.74 -13.81
N ILE A 124 8.63 -1.24 -13.22
CA ILE A 124 7.33 -1.92 -13.15
C ILE A 124 6.40 -1.41 -14.26
N GLU A 125 6.38 -0.09 -14.48
CA GLU A 125 5.50 0.54 -15.48
C GLU A 125 5.83 0.15 -16.93
N SER A 126 7.09 -0.21 -17.20
CA SER A 126 7.52 -0.70 -18.51
C SER A 126 7.02 -2.10 -18.84
N ASN A 127 6.49 -2.85 -17.86
CA ASN A 127 5.96 -4.18 -18.10
C ASN A 127 4.60 -4.11 -18.82
N SER A 128 4.49 -4.81 -19.95
CA SER A 128 3.29 -4.80 -20.81
C SER A 128 2.02 -5.30 -20.10
N TYR A 129 2.16 -6.25 -19.17
CA TYR A 129 1.03 -6.76 -18.40
C TYR A 129 0.42 -5.66 -17.52
N PHE A 130 1.22 -5.01 -16.68
CA PHE A 130 0.73 -3.96 -15.77
C PHE A 130 0.25 -2.73 -16.54
N LYS A 131 0.91 -2.38 -17.65
CA LYS A 131 0.47 -1.30 -18.54
C LYS A 131 -0.93 -1.57 -19.11
N ASN A 132 -1.19 -2.79 -19.55
CA ASN A 132 -2.51 -3.18 -20.06
C ASN A 132 -3.57 -3.16 -18.95
N GLN A 133 -3.24 -3.66 -17.75
CA GLN A 133 -4.16 -3.63 -16.61
C GLN A 133 -4.56 -2.21 -16.24
N LYS A 134 -3.59 -1.30 -16.14
CA LYS A 134 -3.84 0.13 -15.90
C LYS A 134 -4.74 0.73 -16.99
N LEU A 135 -4.41 0.50 -18.26
CA LEU A 135 -5.17 1.03 -19.39
C LEU A 135 -6.63 0.58 -19.37
N ILE A 136 -6.87 -0.72 -19.16
CA ILE A 136 -8.23 -1.28 -19.10
C ILE A 136 -8.99 -0.71 -17.91
N ASN A 137 -8.33 -0.62 -16.76
CA ASN A 137 -8.91 -0.01 -15.56
C ASN A 137 -9.34 1.44 -15.79
N ASP A 138 -8.45 2.27 -16.35
CA ASP A 138 -8.73 3.68 -16.66
C ASP A 138 -9.90 3.81 -17.65
N GLN A 139 -9.99 2.92 -18.64
CA GLN A 139 -11.10 2.86 -19.59
C GLN A 139 -12.43 2.47 -18.91
N ASN A 140 -12.41 1.46 -18.03
CA ASN A 140 -13.58 1.02 -17.30
C ASN A 140 -14.10 2.11 -16.36
N LEU A 141 -13.23 2.77 -15.60
CA LEU A 141 -13.59 3.85 -14.69
C LEU A 141 -14.19 5.05 -15.43
N MET A 142 -13.62 5.41 -16.59
CA MET A 142 -14.17 6.48 -17.44
C MET A 142 -15.51 6.08 -18.05
N GLN A 143 -15.68 4.82 -18.46
CA GLN A 143 -16.93 4.33 -19.00
C GLN A 143 -18.02 4.32 -17.91
N ASN A 144 -17.69 3.86 -16.71
CA ASN A 144 -18.59 3.85 -15.56
C ASN A 144 -19.00 5.26 -15.15
N GLU A 145 -18.05 6.20 -15.09
CA GLU A 145 -18.31 7.62 -14.83
C GLU A 145 -19.37 8.20 -15.80
N LYS A 146 -19.21 7.93 -17.11
CA LYS A 146 -20.17 8.37 -18.14
C LYS A 146 -21.55 7.75 -17.97
N VAL A 147 -21.60 6.46 -17.64
CA VAL A 147 -22.87 5.75 -17.41
C VAL A 147 -23.58 6.34 -16.19
N LEU A 148 -22.88 6.51 -15.07
CA LEU A 148 -23.43 7.08 -13.83
C LEU A 148 -23.96 8.49 -14.03
N GLN A 149 -23.20 9.36 -14.71
CA GLN A 149 -23.64 10.72 -15.04
C GLN A 149 -24.90 10.72 -15.93
N LYS A 150 -24.95 9.85 -16.92
CA LYS A 150 -26.13 9.71 -17.79
C LYS A 150 -27.34 9.22 -17.01
N SER A 151 -27.17 8.21 -16.16
CA SER A 151 -28.24 7.67 -15.30
C SER A 151 -28.77 8.72 -14.33
N LEU A 152 -27.91 9.57 -13.76
CA LEU A 152 -28.34 10.70 -12.92
C LEU A 152 -29.25 11.67 -13.70
N ILE A 153 -28.89 12.03 -14.93
CA ILE A 153 -29.72 12.89 -15.80
C ILE A 153 -31.06 12.23 -16.14
N GLU A 154 -31.05 10.92 -16.42
CA GLU A 154 -32.26 10.15 -16.72
C GLU A 154 -33.20 10.09 -15.51
N VAL A 155 -32.66 9.80 -14.31
CA VAL A 155 -33.42 9.80 -13.04
C VAL A 155 -34.02 11.18 -12.76
N ASP A 156 -33.24 12.26 -12.91
CA ASP A 156 -33.76 13.62 -12.71
C ASP A 156 -34.86 13.98 -13.71
N THR A 157 -34.75 13.52 -14.96
CA THR A 157 -35.79 13.70 -15.98
C THR A 157 -37.07 12.94 -15.61
N LEU A 158 -36.96 11.69 -15.18
CA LEU A 158 -38.09 10.89 -14.72
C LEU A 158 -38.78 11.52 -13.50
N ARG A 159 -38.01 12.05 -12.55
CA ARG A 159 -38.53 12.77 -11.38
C ARG A 159 -39.35 14.00 -11.79
N LYS A 160 -38.86 14.79 -12.75
CA LYS A 160 -39.61 15.94 -13.28
C LYS A 160 -40.94 15.52 -13.89
N ILE A 161 -40.94 14.49 -14.76
CA ILE A 161 -42.15 13.96 -15.39
C ILE A 161 -43.14 13.45 -14.33
N TYR A 162 -42.65 12.72 -13.33
CA TYR A 162 -43.49 12.21 -12.24
C TYR A 162 -44.13 13.34 -11.43
N ASN A 163 -43.36 14.37 -11.08
CA ASN A 163 -43.86 15.55 -10.37
C ASN A 163 -44.93 16.30 -11.18
N GLU A 164 -44.75 16.43 -12.50
CA GLU A 164 -45.77 17.02 -13.38
C GLU A 164 -47.07 16.20 -13.40
N VAL A 165 -46.98 14.87 -13.41
CA VAL A 165 -48.15 13.99 -13.36
C VAL A 165 -48.87 14.15 -12.02
N LEU A 166 -48.16 14.22 -10.89
CA LEU A 166 -48.76 14.44 -9.58
C LEU A 166 -49.51 15.77 -9.49
N ILE A 167 -48.93 16.86 -10.02
CA ILE A 167 -49.59 18.17 -10.07
C ILE A 167 -50.88 18.08 -10.90
N LYS A 168 -50.81 17.48 -12.10
CA LYS A 168 -51.97 17.32 -12.98
C LYS A 168 -53.06 16.40 -12.41
N GLU A 169 -52.70 15.39 -11.61
CA GLU A 169 -53.66 14.54 -10.88
C GLU A 169 -54.35 15.33 -9.77
N ALA A 170 -53.62 16.17 -9.03
CA ALA A 170 -54.18 17.03 -8.00
C ALA A 170 -55.16 18.05 -8.58
N ASP A 171 -54.82 18.69 -9.71
CA ASP A 171 -55.68 19.66 -10.38
C ASP A 171 -57.00 19.05 -10.90
N LYS A 172 -57.03 17.74 -11.20
CA LYS A 172 -58.24 17.02 -11.64
C LYS A 172 -59.19 16.63 -10.50
N ALA A 173 -58.71 16.58 -9.26
CA ALA A 173 -59.50 16.15 -8.11
C ALA A 173 -60.61 17.14 -7.72
N GLU A 174 -60.59 18.38 -8.22
CA GLU A 174 -61.65 19.37 -7.96
C GLU A 174 -62.96 19.11 -8.73
N THR A 175 -63.00 18.18 -9.69
CA THR A 175 -64.20 17.93 -10.51
C THR A 175 -64.78 16.52 -10.31
N GLY A 176 -65.42 16.30 -9.16
CA GLY A 176 -66.39 15.21 -8.95
C GLY A 176 -65.91 14.08 -8.04
N THR A 177 -66.78 13.72 -7.08
CA THR A 177 -66.62 12.62 -6.12
C THR A 177 -66.32 11.30 -6.83
N SER A 178 -65.05 10.87 -6.83
CA SER A 178 -64.68 9.48 -7.13
C SER A 178 -64.01 8.89 -5.88
N ILE A 179 -64.76 8.05 -5.17
CA ILE A 179 -64.24 7.20 -4.11
C ILE A 179 -63.48 6.08 -4.81
N THR A 180 -62.16 6.24 -4.98
CA THR A 180 -61.31 5.15 -5.41
C THR A 180 -60.70 4.49 -4.16
N LEU A 181 -61.39 3.46 -3.67
CA LEU A 181 -60.86 2.50 -2.69
C LEU A 181 -59.76 1.67 -3.37
N ALA A 182 -58.53 2.18 -3.37
CA ALA A 182 -57.32 1.42 -3.63
C ALA A 182 -56.33 1.69 -2.49
N GLU A 183 -56.70 1.28 -1.28
CA GLU A 183 -55.76 1.09 -0.17
C GLU A 183 -54.87 -0.09 -0.50
N GLY A 184 -53.80 0.19 -1.24
CA GLY A 184 -52.82 -0.80 -1.67
C GLY A 184 -51.58 -0.11 -2.22
N THR A 185 -50.70 0.34 -1.32
CA THR A 185 -49.29 0.61 -1.61
C THR A 185 -48.96 1.60 -2.75
N LYS A 186 -49.40 2.87 -2.67
CA LYS A 186 -48.62 3.97 -3.30
C LYS A 186 -47.37 4.20 -2.44
N LYS A 187 -46.39 3.28 -2.48
CA LYS A 187 -45.03 3.63 -2.08
C LYS A 187 -44.60 4.78 -2.99
N THR A 188 -44.11 5.85 -2.41
CA THR A 188 -43.87 7.13 -3.06
C THR A 188 -42.75 6.98 -4.10
N SER A 189 -43.09 6.72 -5.36
CA SER A 189 -42.11 6.51 -6.44
C SER A 189 -41.15 7.70 -6.59
N GLU A 190 -41.55 8.91 -6.19
CA GLU A 190 -40.66 10.07 -6.07
C GLU A 190 -39.52 9.84 -5.07
N LEU A 191 -39.83 9.30 -3.89
CA LEU A 191 -38.84 9.00 -2.85
C LEU A 191 -37.91 7.87 -3.30
N GLU A 192 -38.42 6.89 -4.05
CA GLU A 192 -37.61 5.82 -4.66
C GLU A 192 -36.63 6.40 -5.69
N LEU A 193 -37.10 7.27 -6.60
CA LEU A 193 -36.24 7.94 -7.58
C LEU A 193 -35.20 8.88 -6.92
N PHE A 194 -35.58 9.55 -5.82
CA PHE A 194 -34.63 10.34 -5.04
C PHE A 194 -33.57 9.46 -4.37
N GLY A 195 -33.99 8.34 -3.76
CA GLY A 195 -33.08 7.35 -3.20
C GLY A 195 -32.10 6.80 -4.23
N GLU A 196 -32.59 6.55 -5.45
CA GLU A 196 -31.76 6.10 -6.57
C GLU A 196 -30.74 7.16 -7.01
N SER A 197 -31.13 8.44 -7.07
CA SER A 197 -30.19 9.53 -7.34
C SER A 197 -29.08 9.62 -6.27
N LEU A 198 -29.41 9.42 -5.00
CA LEU A 198 -28.41 9.37 -3.93
C LEU A 198 -27.47 8.16 -4.08
N ARG A 199 -28.00 6.99 -4.45
CA ARG A 199 -27.21 5.78 -4.72
C ARG A 199 -26.23 6.01 -5.86
N LEU A 200 -26.70 6.52 -7.00
CA LEU A 200 -25.87 6.81 -8.17
C LEU A 200 -24.78 7.86 -7.86
N ASN A 201 -25.10 8.89 -7.06
CA ASN A 201 -24.10 9.85 -6.62
C ASN A 201 -23.02 9.21 -5.73
N LYS A 202 -23.41 8.31 -4.82
CA LYS A 202 -22.45 7.57 -3.99
C LYS A 202 -21.54 6.69 -4.86
N GLU A 203 -22.08 6.02 -5.86
CA GLU A 203 -21.31 5.22 -6.81
C GLU A 203 -20.35 6.07 -7.65
N LEU A 204 -20.76 7.29 -8.03
CA LEU A 204 -19.90 8.23 -8.73
C LEU A 204 -18.73 8.69 -7.85
N ILE A 205 -18.98 8.93 -6.55
CA ILE A 205 -17.93 9.26 -5.58
C ILE A 205 -16.94 8.09 -5.43
N GLU A 206 -17.42 6.85 -5.31
CA GLU A 206 -16.53 5.68 -5.20
C GLU A 206 -15.71 5.47 -6.47
N ASN A 207 -16.33 5.60 -7.66
CA ASN A 207 -15.60 5.52 -8.94
C ASN A 207 -14.50 6.59 -9.05
N ASN A 208 -14.75 7.80 -8.55
CA ASN A 208 -13.73 8.85 -8.51
C ASN A 208 -12.61 8.58 -7.50
N LYS A 209 -12.94 7.94 -6.37
CA LYS A 209 -11.95 7.52 -5.38
C LYS A 209 -11.07 6.40 -5.93
N GLU A 210 -11.66 5.40 -6.57
CA GLU A 210 -10.91 4.32 -7.23
C GLU A 210 -9.97 4.89 -8.30
N LYS A 211 -10.44 5.82 -9.13
CA LYS A 211 -9.63 6.54 -10.12
C LYS A 211 -8.42 7.26 -9.51
N ALA A 212 -8.61 7.91 -8.35
CA ALA A 212 -7.52 8.57 -7.64
C ALA A 212 -6.51 7.57 -7.07
N GLU A 213 -6.98 6.43 -6.56
CA GLU A 213 -6.11 5.39 -5.98
C GLU A 213 -5.36 4.59 -7.06
N THR A 214 -5.96 4.35 -8.23
CA THR A 214 -5.35 3.54 -9.31
C THR A 214 -4.69 4.38 -10.41
N THR A 215 -4.34 5.64 -10.12
CA THR A 215 -3.78 6.56 -11.13
C THR A 215 -2.48 6.06 -11.72
N GLU A 216 -1.59 5.46 -10.92
CA GLU A 216 -0.33 4.86 -11.37
C GLU A 216 -0.23 3.37 -11.02
N ILE A 217 0.66 2.64 -11.69
CA ILE A 217 0.91 1.22 -11.34
C ILE A 217 1.61 1.14 -9.98
N VAL A 218 2.46 2.11 -9.65
CA VAL A 218 3.08 2.24 -8.33
C VAL A 218 2.99 3.71 -7.90
N ASN A 219 2.07 4.02 -7.00
CA ASN A 219 1.96 5.37 -6.44
C ASN A 219 3.15 5.65 -5.51
N VAL A 220 3.77 6.82 -5.64
CA VAL A 220 4.83 7.28 -4.73
C VAL A 220 4.21 8.18 -3.65
N VAL A 221 3.91 7.59 -2.50
CA VAL A 221 3.32 8.28 -1.34
C VAL A 221 4.35 9.22 -0.68
N SER A 222 5.60 8.78 -0.60
CA SER A 222 6.70 9.59 -0.07
C SER A 222 7.97 9.25 -0.83
N ASN A 223 8.54 10.25 -1.50
CA ASN A 223 9.75 10.05 -2.29
C ASN A 223 11.00 9.97 -1.39
N PHE A 224 12.12 9.46 -1.94
CA PHE A 224 13.42 9.54 -1.27
C PHE A 224 13.77 11.00 -0.93
N SER A 225 14.36 11.19 0.26
CA SER A 225 14.94 12.49 0.61
C SER A 225 16.12 12.82 -0.30
N ILE A 226 16.21 14.07 -0.73
CA ILE A 226 17.31 14.63 -1.56
C ILE A 226 18.67 14.35 -0.90
N VAL A 227 18.73 14.49 0.42
CA VAL A 227 19.91 14.19 1.23
C VAL A 227 19.58 13.02 2.17
N GLY A 228 20.35 11.93 2.05
CA GLY A 228 20.19 10.77 2.93
C GLY A 228 20.57 11.05 4.37
N ALA A 229 19.89 10.40 5.31
CA ALA A 229 20.19 10.46 6.73
C ALA A 229 21.44 9.64 7.07
N GLU A 230 22.29 10.16 7.95
CA GLU A 230 23.48 9.44 8.40
C GLU A 230 23.10 8.26 9.31
N GLU A 231 23.59 7.07 8.97
CA GLU A 231 23.34 5.85 9.74
C GLU A 231 24.23 5.83 11.00
N ARG A 232 23.71 6.27 12.15
CA ARG A 232 24.36 6.18 13.47
C ARG A 232 24.40 4.74 14.03
N SER A 233 24.67 3.73 13.20
CA SER A 233 24.56 2.31 13.59
C SER A 233 25.84 1.69 14.16
N LEU A 234 26.96 2.43 14.24
CA LEU A 234 28.21 1.87 14.76
C LEU A 234 28.07 1.38 16.21
N PHE A 235 27.23 2.03 17.03
CA PHE A 235 27.05 1.67 18.43
C PHE A 235 26.33 0.33 18.66
N LYS A 236 25.50 -0.17 17.72
CA LYS A 236 24.77 -1.45 17.90
C LYS A 236 25.61 -2.69 17.56
N LYS A 237 26.53 -2.62 16.60
CA LYS A 237 27.32 -3.79 16.17
C LYS A 237 28.45 -4.12 17.14
N TYR A 238 28.98 -3.10 17.82
CA TYR A 238 30.06 -3.28 18.79
C TYR A 238 29.60 -3.50 20.22
N THR A 239 28.31 -3.32 20.56
CA THR A 239 27.83 -3.55 21.94
C THR A 239 28.15 -4.96 22.43
N PHE A 240 27.92 -5.97 21.58
CA PHE A 240 28.24 -7.36 21.92
C PHE A 240 29.74 -7.58 22.11
N TRP A 241 30.58 -7.08 21.18
CA TRP A 241 32.03 -7.21 21.27
C TRP A 241 32.63 -6.47 22.46
N VAL A 242 32.10 -5.30 22.79
CA VAL A 242 32.48 -4.51 23.96
C VAL A 242 32.11 -5.26 25.23
N ALA A 243 30.89 -5.81 25.33
CA ALA A 243 30.47 -6.62 26.48
C ALA A 243 31.36 -7.86 26.67
N THR A 244 31.66 -8.60 25.60
CA THR A 244 32.53 -9.77 25.63
C THR A 244 33.96 -9.42 26.02
N PHE A 245 34.48 -8.28 25.55
CA PHE A 245 35.82 -7.80 25.89
C PHE A 245 35.92 -7.46 27.40
N PHE A 246 34.95 -6.73 27.94
CA PHE A 246 34.92 -6.41 29.38
C PHE A 246 34.75 -7.66 30.25
N MET A 247 33.93 -8.64 29.83
CA MET A 247 33.77 -9.90 30.54
C MET A 247 35.07 -10.70 30.60
N THR A 248 35.79 -10.76 29.47
CA THR A 248 37.10 -11.45 29.40
C THR A 248 38.13 -10.78 30.31
N ILE A 249 38.21 -9.44 30.30
CA ILE A 249 39.12 -8.69 31.19
C ILE A 249 38.80 -8.94 32.66
N MET A 250 37.51 -8.94 33.03
CA MET A 250 37.10 -9.19 34.41
C MET A 250 37.53 -10.59 34.88
N LEU A 251 37.35 -11.63 34.04
CA LEU A 251 37.82 -12.99 34.31
C LEU A 251 39.34 -13.04 34.50
N LEU A 252 40.09 -12.32 33.67
CA LEU A 252 41.55 -12.27 33.72
C LEU A 252 42.05 -11.62 35.02
N ILE A 253 41.39 -10.56 35.48
CA ILE A 253 41.69 -9.90 36.78
C ILE A 253 41.41 -10.86 37.95
N ILE A 254 40.32 -11.63 37.91
CA ILE A 254 40.00 -12.60 38.97
C ILE A 254 41.05 -13.71 39.01
N LEU A 255 41.45 -14.25 37.85
CA LEU A 255 42.50 -15.27 37.77
C LEU A 255 43.85 -14.76 38.29
N LEU A 256 44.24 -13.54 37.94
CA LEU A 256 45.46 -12.93 38.46
C LEU A 256 45.41 -12.76 39.98
N ARG A 257 44.27 -12.35 40.55
CA ARG A 257 44.10 -12.28 42.00
C ARG A 257 44.19 -13.65 42.68
N GLN A 258 43.59 -14.68 42.10
CA GLN A 258 43.68 -16.04 42.64
C GLN A 258 45.11 -16.59 42.57
N LEU A 259 45.82 -16.31 41.47
CA LEU A 259 47.21 -16.69 41.30
C LEU A 259 48.11 -16.01 42.34
N ASP A 260 47.90 -14.72 42.60
CA ASP A 260 48.64 -13.97 43.62
C ASP A 260 48.41 -14.56 45.03
N ILE A 261 47.16 -14.85 45.39
CA ILE A 261 46.83 -15.53 46.66
C ILE A 261 47.50 -16.91 46.74
N TYR A 262 47.48 -17.68 45.66
CA TYR A 262 48.11 -19.01 45.61
C TYR A 262 49.63 -18.91 45.82
N LEU A 263 50.30 -17.99 45.13
CA LEU A 263 51.75 -17.77 45.25
C LEU A 263 52.14 -17.30 46.67
N LEU A 264 51.36 -16.39 47.27
CA LEU A 264 51.57 -15.95 48.66
C LEU A 264 51.38 -17.08 49.69
N SER A 265 50.46 -18.02 49.43
CA SER A 265 50.28 -19.20 50.28
C SER A 265 51.44 -20.19 50.17
N TYR A 266 52.09 -20.26 49.01
CA TYR A 266 53.23 -21.14 48.76
C TYR A 266 54.54 -20.58 49.34
N SER A 267 54.68 -19.26 49.39
CA SER A 267 55.83 -18.56 50.01
C SER A 267 55.84 -18.61 51.55
N LYS A 268 54.76 -19.06 52.19
CA LYS A 268 54.63 -19.19 53.66
C LYS A 268 54.87 -20.60 54.19
N LYS A 269 55.28 -21.54 53.32
CA LYS A 269 55.80 -22.86 53.70
C LYS A 269 57.32 -22.88 53.55
#